data_AF-A0A8T5L4A3-F1
#
_entry.id   AF-A0A8T5L4A3-F1
#
_cell.length_a   1.000
_cell.length_b   1.000
_cell.length_c   1.000
_cell.angle_alpha   90.00
_cell.angle_beta   90.00
_cell.angle_gamma   90.00
#
_symmetry.space_group_name_H-M   'P 1'
#
loop_
_entity.id
_entity.type
_entity.pdbx_description
1 polymer ?
#
loop_
_entity_poly.entity_id
_entity_poly.type
_entity_poly.pdbx_seq_one_letter_code
_entity_poly.pdbx_strand_id
1 'polypeptide(L)'
;MVQFPPHVEASLSGQVFVEASEILQNLFYNIYASLLSLLPSIVAALIVIIIGWIVGKSLGFVLTHALNKVKIDHWIRRHGLGQALYGKRLSAILGALLKWYIVIVFISQAVALIHLDFLTFFLQNLVLYVPAFIGAILVILAGLLIGEYVKRTIIDSKMMNKELVADGSKLLIVFFTVVVGLQTAGFSVDILVDAFRIAFAALAASVAIVIGISFGFAFRKDAEKILQNFRKKQ
;
A
#
# COMPACT_ATOMS: atom_id res chain seq x y z
N MET A 1 -27.75 -65.92 -10.18
CA MET A 1 -26.68 -65.69 -9.20
C MET A 1 -25.54 -66.62 -9.57
N VAL A 2 -24.49 -66.10 -10.21
CA VAL A 2 -23.34 -66.91 -10.62
C VAL A 2 -22.45 -67.08 -9.38
N GLN A 3 -22.56 -68.23 -8.71
CA GLN A 3 -21.63 -68.59 -7.63
C GLN A 3 -20.30 -68.96 -8.27
N PHE A 4 -19.26 -68.16 -8.01
CA PHE A 4 -17.91 -68.49 -8.41
C PHE A 4 -17.46 -69.71 -7.61
N PRO A 5 -16.75 -70.68 -8.24
CA PRO A 5 -16.29 -71.84 -7.52
C PRO A 5 -15.25 -71.42 -6.45
N PRO A 6 -15.20 -72.11 -5.29
CA PRO A 6 -14.47 -71.66 -4.09
C PRO A 6 -12.95 -71.47 -4.29
N HIS A 7 -12.38 -72.05 -5.34
CA HIS A 7 -10.97 -71.88 -5.71
C HIS A 7 -10.68 -70.54 -6.42
N VAL A 8 -11.67 -69.89 -7.02
CA VAL A 8 -11.50 -68.60 -7.72
C VAL A 8 -11.52 -67.44 -6.72
N GLU A 9 -12.39 -67.46 -5.71
CA GLU A 9 -12.44 -66.43 -4.65
C GLU A 9 -11.17 -66.39 -3.78
N ALA A 10 -10.57 -67.56 -3.50
CA ALA A 10 -9.29 -67.67 -2.79
C ALA A 10 -8.11 -67.09 -3.58
N SER A 11 -8.12 -67.22 -4.92
CA SER A 11 -7.08 -66.66 -5.80
C SER A 11 -7.21 -65.14 -5.98
N LEU A 12 -8.44 -64.63 -6.07
CA LEU A 12 -8.74 -63.20 -6.24
C LEU A 12 -8.41 -62.41 -4.98
N SER A 13 -8.74 -62.95 -3.80
CA SER A 13 -8.37 -62.33 -2.52
C SER A 13 -6.85 -62.25 -2.36
N GLY A 14 -6.12 -63.33 -2.62
CA GLY A 14 -4.65 -63.35 -2.57
C GLY A 14 -3.99 -62.33 -3.52
N GLN A 15 -4.50 -62.20 -4.74
CA GLN A 15 -3.99 -61.20 -5.71
C GLN A 15 -4.25 -59.76 -5.24
N VAL A 16 -5.44 -59.46 -4.74
CA VAL A 16 -5.77 -58.12 -4.19
C VAL A 16 -4.88 -57.76 -2.99
N PHE A 17 -4.57 -58.73 -2.11
CA PHE A 17 -3.64 -58.50 -0.99
C PHE A 17 -2.21 -58.22 -1.47
N VAL A 18 -1.74 -58.91 -2.51
CA VAL A 18 -0.41 -58.68 -3.10
C VAL A 18 -0.34 -57.31 -3.77
N GLU A 19 -1.32 -56.95 -4.60
CA GLU A 19 -1.41 -55.63 -5.24
C GLU A 19 -1.48 -54.50 -4.22
N ALA A 20 -2.31 -54.64 -3.18
CA ALA A 20 -2.38 -53.66 -2.10
C ALA A 20 -1.04 -53.49 -1.37
N SER A 21 -0.30 -54.58 -1.16
CA SER A 21 1.03 -54.53 -0.52
C SER A 21 2.07 -53.84 -1.40
N GLU A 22 2.04 -54.07 -2.71
CA GLU A 22 2.94 -53.42 -3.68
C GLU A 22 2.64 -51.92 -3.78
N ILE A 23 1.36 -51.54 -3.83
CA ILE A 23 0.95 -50.12 -3.82
C ILE A 23 1.45 -49.44 -2.55
N LEU A 24 1.27 -50.06 -1.37
CA LEU A 24 1.73 -49.49 -0.12
C LEU A 24 3.26 -49.33 -0.09
N GLN A 25 4.01 -50.36 -0.50
CA GLN A 25 5.48 -50.29 -0.55
C GLN A 25 5.95 -49.21 -1.52
N ASN A 26 5.33 -49.10 -2.70
CA ASN A 26 5.63 -48.07 -3.68
C ASN A 26 5.29 -46.67 -3.16
N LEU A 27 4.17 -46.49 -2.45
CA LEU A 27 3.83 -45.21 -1.82
C LEU A 27 4.86 -44.81 -0.75
N PHE A 28 5.25 -45.74 0.13
CA PHE A 28 6.28 -45.47 1.14
C PHE A 28 7.64 -45.14 0.51
N TYR A 29 8.04 -45.88 -0.53
CA TYR A 29 9.28 -45.61 -1.26
C TYR A 29 9.26 -44.23 -1.93
N ASN A 30 8.16 -43.88 -2.61
CA ASN A 30 8.00 -42.59 -3.28
C ASN A 30 8.00 -41.41 -2.29
N ILE A 31 7.33 -41.55 -1.14
CA ILE A 31 7.36 -40.53 -0.08
C ILE A 31 8.76 -40.41 0.51
N TYR A 32 9.42 -41.53 0.83
CA TYR A 32 10.79 -41.52 1.36
C TYR A 32 11.77 -40.90 0.38
N ALA A 33 11.72 -41.28 -0.90
CA ALA A 33 12.56 -40.71 -1.96
C ALA A 33 12.30 -39.21 -2.15
N SER A 34 11.04 -38.77 -2.05
CA SER A 34 10.67 -37.35 -2.09
C SER A 34 11.20 -36.58 -0.88
N LEU A 35 11.14 -37.16 0.33
CA LEU A 35 11.72 -36.52 1.52
C LEU A 35 13.24 -36.39 1.42
N LEU A 36 13.91 -37.39 0.85
CA LEU A 36 15.36 -37.37 0.67
C LEU A 36 15.79 -36.33 -0.39
N SER A 37 14.99 -36.14 -1.44
CA SER A 37 15.25 -35.13 -2.47
C SER A 37 14.97 -33.69 -2.02
N LEU A 38 14.16 -33.51 -0.96
CA LEU A 38 13.94 -32.19 -0.34
C LEU A 38 15.14 -31.70 0.47
N LEU A 39 15.98 -32.59 1.03
CA LEU A 39 17.12 -32.20 1.87
C LEU A 39 18.09 -31.25 1.14
N PRO A 40 18.57 -31.55 -0.08
CA PRO A 40 19.38 -30.62 -0.86
C PRO A 40 18.69 -29.28 -1.13
N SER A 41 17.40 -29.30 -1.48
CA SER A 41 16.61 -28.09 -1.75
C SER A 41 16.45 -27.20 -0.53
N ILE A 42 16.24 -27.79 0.65
CA ILE A 42 16.16 -27.05 1.91
C ILE A 42 17.51 -26.38 2.23
N VAL A 43 18.64 -27.08 2.03
CA VAL A 43 19.97 -26.50 2.22
C VAL A 43 20.19 -25.33 1.25
N ALA A 44 19.84 -25.50 -0.03
CA ALA A 44 19.94 -24.43 -1.02
C ALA A 44 19.05 -23.22 -0.66
N ALA A 45 17.81 -23.46 -0.21
CA ALA A 45 16.90 -22.43 0.25
C ALA A 45 17.43 -21.66 1.46
N LEU A 46 18.04 -22.35 2.44
CA LEU A 46 18.68 -21.71 3.59
C LEU A 46 19.85 -20.80 3.17
N ILE A 47 20.69 -21.26 2.25
CA ILE A 47 21.78 -20.45 1.70
C ILE A 47 21.23 -19.18 1.04
N VAL A 48 20.18 -19.32 0.23
CA VAL A 48 19.52 -18.18 -0.46
C VAL A 48 18.95 -17.18 0.56
N ILE A 49 18.32 -17.64 1.64
CA ILE A 49 17.80 -16.76 2.70
C ILE A 49 18.93 -16.00 3.39
N ILE A 50 20.05 -16.68 3.71
CA ILE A 50 21.22 -16.05 4.32
C ILE A 50 21.79 -14.96 3.40
N ILE A 51 21.94 -15.27 2.10
CA ILE A 51 22.39 -14.30 1.10
C ILE A 51 21.42 -13.11 1.04
N GLY A 52 20.11 -13.37 1.00
CA GLY A 52 19.09 -12.32 0.97
C GLY A 52 19.14 -11.39 2.17
N TRP A 53 19.40 -11.93 3.36
CA TRP A 53 19.58 -11.13 4.56
C TRP A 53 20.80 -10.22 4.48
N ILE A 54 21.94 -10.75 3.99
CA ILE A 54 23.18 -9.99 3.82
C ILE A 54 22.99 -8.89 2.77
N VAL A 55 22.47 -9.24 1.58
CA VAL A 55 22.22 -8.30 0.49
C VAL A 55 21.22 -7.22 0.91
N GLY A 56 20.11 -7.61 1.55
CA GLY A 56 19.11 -6.68 2.06
C GLY A 56 19.67 -5.72 3.09
N LYS A 57 20.49 -6.21 4.03
CA LYS A 57 21.16 -5.35 5.02
C LYS A 57 22.13 -4.37 4.35
N SER A 58 22.93 -4.84 3.39
CA SER A 58 23.90 -4.04 2.66
C SER A 58 23.22 -2.94 1.84
N LEU A 59 22.23 -3.28 1.03
CA LEU A 59 21.51 -2.30 0.20
C LEU A 59 20.69 -1.31 1.04
N GLY A 60 20.03 -1.77 2.11
CA GLY A 60 19.34 -0.88 3.05
C GLY A 60 20.29 0.09 3.75
N PHE A 61 21.48 -0.37 4.12
CA PHE A 61 22.54 0.48 4.68
C PHE A 61 23.03 1.51 3.67
N VAL A 62 23.32 1.09 2.43
CA VAL A 62 23.75 1.98 1.33
C VAL A 62 22.71 3.05 1.06
N LEU A 63 21.43 2.68 0.95
CA LEU A 63 20.33 3.64 0.74
C LEU A 63 20.23 4.64 1.90
N THR A 64 20.30 4.15 3.14
CA THR A 64 20.27 5.01 4.33
C THR A 64 21.41 6.02 4.31
N HIS A 65 22.63 5.58 3.96
CA HIS A 65 23.81 6.45 3.86
C HIS A 65 23.71 7.44 2.70
N ALA A 66 23.21 7.01 1.55
CA ALA A 66 22.98 7.88 0.40
C ALA A 66 22.00 9.01 0.76
N LEU A 67 20.86 8.69 1.37
CA LEU A 67 19.87 9.67 1.79
C LEU A 67 20.40 10.62 2.89
N ASN A 68 21.23 10.11 3.80
CA ASN A 68 21.92 10.94 4.80
C ASN A 68 22.94 11.89 4.17
N LYS A 69 23.67 11.46 3.12
CA LYS A 69 24.61 12.33 2.38
C LYS A 69 23.90 13.49 1.69
N VAL A 70 22.68 13.27 1.16
CA VAL A 70 21.83 14.31 0.58
C VAL A 70 21.23 15.24 1.67
N LYS A 71 21.51 14.98 2.96
CA LYS A 71 21.07 15.79 4.11
C LYS A 71 19.54 15.92 4.24
N ILE A 72 18.78 14.98 3.69
CA ILE A 72 17.31 14.96 3.77
C ILE A 72 16.85 14.99 5.23
N ASP A 73 17.42 14.13 6.07
CA ASP A 73 17.08 14.08 7.49
C ASP A 73 17.45 15.38 8.24
N HIS A 74 18.52 16.06 7.82
CA HIS A 74 18.90 17.34 8.40
C HIS A 74 17.91 18.44 8.00
N TRP A 75 17.47 18.46 6.74
CA TRP A 75 16.45 19.38 6.26
C TRP A 75 15.12 19.20 7.00
N ILE A 76 14.67 17.95 7.19
CA ILE A 76 13.45 17.62 7.95
C ILE A 76 13.55 18.11 9.40
N ARG A 77 14.67 17.85 10.07
CA ARG A 77 14.90 18.30 11.45
C ARG A 77 14.95 19.83 11.57
N ARG A 78 15.63 20.50 10.63
CA ARG A 78 15.78 21.96 10.63
C ARG A 78 14.43 22.68 10.53
N HIS A 79 13.49 22.11 9.77
CA HIS A 79 12.14 22.66 9.62
C HIS A 79 11.15 22.17 10.69
N GLY A 80 11.61 21.47 11.73
CA GLY A 80 10.73 20.97 12.80
C GLY A 80 9.75 19.87 12.36
N LEU A 81 9.96 19.26 11.19
CA LEU A 81 9.05 18.29 10.59
C LEU A 81 9.22 16.86 11.16
N GLY A 82 10.18 16.65 12.07
CA GLY A 82 10.47 15.34 12.65
C GLY A 82 9.29 14.71 13.40
N GLN A 83 8.37 15.52 13.92
CA GLN A 83 7.16 15.02 14.58
C GLN A 83 6.22 14.31 13.61
N ALA A 84 6.19 14.70 12.33
CA ALA A 84 5.40 14.02 11.30
C ALA A 84 5.88 12.60 11.02
N LEU A 85 7.13 12.27 11.40
CA LEU A 85 7.73 10.94 11.27
C LEU A 85 7.86 10.22 12.62
N TYR A 86 7.12 10.63 13.65
CA TYR A 86 7.23 10.10 15.01
C TYR A 86 8.66 10.11 15.56
N GLY A 87 9.45 11.13 15.21
CA GLY A 87 10.85 11.26 15.62
C GLY A 87 11.83 10.32 14.91
N LYS A 88 11.37 9.48 13.97
CA LYS A 88 12.24 8.63 13.16
C LYS A 88 12.87 9.41 12.00
N ARG A 89 14.03 8.94 11.56
CA ARG A 89 14.74 9.46 10.38
C ARG A 89 14.11 8.91 9.11
N LEU A 90 13.84 9.76 8.12
CA LEU A 90 13.29 9.33 6.83
C LEU A 90 14.26 8.36 6.16
N SER A 91 15.56 8.64 6.18
CA SER A 91 16.59 7.75 5.63
C SER A 91 16.52 6.33 6.20
N ALA A 92 16.27 6.20 7.50
CA ALA A 92 16.18 4.92 8.18
C ALA A 92 14.88 4.17 7.85
N ILE A 93 13.76 4.88 7.71
CA ILE A 93 12.48 4.28 7.27
C ILE A 93 12.66 3.70 5.85
N LEU A 94 13.22 4.47 4.92
CA LEU A 94 13.38 4.03 3.53
C LEU A 94 14.39 2.88 3.41
N GLY A 95 15.50 2.94 4.14
CA GLY A 95 16.47 1.85 4.21
C GLY A 95 15.89 0.56 4.77
N ALA A 96 15.03 0.66 5.79
CA ALA A 96 14.33 -0.49 6.37
C ALA A 96 13.32 -1.10 5.38
N LEU A 97 12.55 -0.27 4.67
CA LEU A 97 11.60 -0.75 3.64
C LEU A 97 12.33 -1.50 2.53
N LEU A 98 13.43 -0.93 2.01
CA LEU A 98 14.24 -1.59 0.98
C LEU A 98 14.83 -2.91 1.47
N LYS A 99 15.39 -2.94 2.70
CA LYS A 99 15.92 -4.16 3.30
C LYS A 99 14.87 -5.27 3.31
N TRP A 100 13.68 -4.98 3.84
CA TRP A 100 12.62 -5.97 3.97
C TRP A 100 12.09 -6.43 2.62
N TYR A 101 11.96 -5.52 1.65
CA TYR A 101 11.60 -5.88 0.28
C TYR A 101 12.58 -6.91 -0.31
N ILE A 102 13.88 -6.64 -0.22
CA ILE A 102 14.91 -7.56 -0.72
C ILE A 102 14.81 -8.91 0.00
N VAL A 103 14.67 -8.92 1.33
CA VAL A 103 14.52 -10.16 2.09
C VAL A 103 13.32 -10.97 1.59
N ILE A 104 12.18 -10.34 1.34
CA ILE A 104 10.98 -11.01 0.79
C ILE A 104 11.25 -11.59 -0.59
N VAL A 105 11.94 -10.86 -1.48
CA VAL A 105 12.34 -11.36 -2.81
C VAL A 105 13.14 -12.66 -2.68
N PHE A 106 14.15 -12.67 -1.81
CA PHE A 106 14.98 -13.85 -1.59
C PHE A 106 14.22 -15.00 -0.92
N ILE A 107 13.30 -14.71 0.01
CA ILE A 107 12.41 -15.73 0.59
C ILE A 107 11.54 -16.36 -0.50
N SER A 108 11.00 -15.57 -1.43
CA SER A 108 10.24 -16.09 -2.58
C SER A 108 11.08 -17.04 -3.42
N GLN A 109 12.34 -16.70 -3.71
CA GLN A 109 13.25 -17.59 -4.45
C GLN A 109 13.58 -18.86 -3.66
N ALA A 110 13.81 -18.74 -2.35
CA ALA A 110 14.11 -19.89 -1.49
C ALA A 110 12.94 -20.88 -1.42
N VAL A 111 11.71 -20.38 -1.33
CA VAL A 111 10.50 -21.22 -1.36
C VAL A 111 10.31 -21.91 -2.70
N ALA A 112 10.63 -21.24 -3.81
CA ALA A 112 10.57 -21.83 -5.14
C ALA A 112 11.49 -23.06 -5.28
N LEU A 113 12.66 -23.05 -4.61
CA LEU A 113 13.59 -24.20 -4.59
C LEU A 113 13.03 -25.40 -3.82
N ILE A 114 12.15 -25.17 -2.85
CA ILE A 114 11.50 -26.24 -2.05
C ILE A 114 10.31 -26.82 -2.83
N HIS A 115 9.93 -26.24 -3.98
CA HIS A 115 8.82 -26.69 -4.83
C HIS A 115 7.45 -26.67 -4.12
N LEU A 116 7.23 -25.71 -3.22
CA LEU A 116 5.91 -25.45 -2.64
C LEU A 116 5.11 -24.54 -3.57
N ASP A 117 4.45 -25.12 -4.58
CA ASP A 117 3.82 -24.36 -5.68
C ASP A 117 2.86 -23.26 -5.18
N PHE A 118 1.97 -23.60 -4.25
CA PHE A 118 1.02 -22.64 -3.66
C PHE A 118 1.74 -21.48 -2.96
N LEU A 119 2.74 -21.79 -2.14
CA LEU A 119 3.48 -20.77 -1.39
C LEU A 119 4.37 -19.93 -2.31
N THR A 120 4.94 -20.55 -3.34
CA THR A 120 5.74 -19.89 -4.36
C THR A 120 4.90 -18.87 -5.13
N PHE A 121 3.73 -19.30 -5.63
CA PHE A 121 2.79 -18.42 -6.31
C PHE A 121 2.37 -17.25 -5.41
N PHE A 122 1.99 -17.53 -4.16
CA PHE A 122 1.62 -16.49 -3.20
C PHE A 122 2.75 -15.48 -2.98
N LEU A 123 3.98 -15.94 -2.72
CA LEU A 123 5.12 -15.07 -2.46
C LEU A 123 5.56 -14.28 -3.69
N GLN A 124 5.49 -14.86 -4.89
CA GLN A 124 5.80 -14.14 -6.13
C GLN A 124 4.80 -13.01 -6.38
N ASN A 125 3.50 -13.26 -6.17
CA ASN A 125 2.50 -12.19 -6.22
C ASN A 125 2.78 -11.12 -5.16
N LEU A 126 3.09 -11.53 -3.92
CA LEU A 126 3.43 -10.60 -2.85
C LEU A 126 4.63 -9.72 -3.23
N VAL A 127 5.68 -10.29 -3.84
CA VAL A 127 6.84 -9.54 -4.34
C VAL A 127 6.45 -8.46 -5.36
N LEU A 128 5.43 -8.69 -6.19
CA LEU A 128 4.93 -7.71 -7.16
C LEU A 128 4.09 -6.61 -6.50
N TYR A 129 3.35 -6.92 -5.43
CA TYR A 129 2.55 -5.93 -4.69
C TYR A 129 3.40 -5.02 -3.79
N VAL A 130 4.51 -5.52 -3.22
CA VAL A 130 5.32 -4.76 -2.26
C VAL A 130 5.87 -3.44 -2.84
N PRO A 131 6.39 -3.36 -4.08
CA PRO A 131 6.81 -2.09 -4.69
C PRO A 131 5.73 -1.02 -4.72
N ALA A 132 4.50 -1.38 -5.13
CA ALA A 132 3.36 -0.46 -5.14
C ALA A 132 3.02 0.02 -3.72
N PHE A 133 3.06 -0.89 -2.75
CA PHE A 133 2.83 -0.56 -1.34
C PHE A 133 3.92 0.35 -0.76
N ILE A 134 5.20 0.12 -1.09
CA ILE A 134 6.30 1.02 -0.73
C ILE A 134 6.10 2.40 -1.38
N GLY A 135 5.70 2.44 -2.66
CA GLY A 135 5.35 3.68 -3.36
C GLY A 135 4.26 4.47 -2.63
N ALA A 136 3.19 3.80 -2.18
CA ALA A 136 2.13 4.41 -1.40
C ALA A 136 2.65 5.00 -0.08
N ILE A 137 3.49 4.26 0.65
CA ILE A 137 4.13 4.77 1.87
C ILE A 137 4.99 6.00 1.55
N LEU A 138 5.78 5.98 0.47
CA LEU A 138 6.61 7.11 0.05
C LEU A 138 5.78 8.37 -0.21
N VAL A 139 4.69 8.23 -0.97
CA VAL A 139 3.75 9.33 -1.25
C VAL A 139 3.17 9.87 0.06
N ILE A 140 2.73 8.97 0.96
CA ILE A 140 2.16 9.36 2.25
C ILE A 140 3.15 10.11 3.12
N LEU A 141 4.38 9.61 3.25
CA LEU A 141 5.44 10.26 4.00
C LEU A 141 5.78 11.64 3.42
N ALA A 142 5.86 11.75 2.08
CA ALA A 142 6.11 13.02 1.41
C ALA A 142 5.00 14.03 1.69
N GLY A 143 3.74 13.64 1.53
CA GLY A 143 2.61 14.54 1.75
C GLY A 143 2.38 14.90 3.22
N LEU A 144 2.70 14.02 4.17
CA LEU A 144 2.74 14.37 5.60
C LEU A 144 3.78 15.46 5.89
N LEU A 145 4.98 15.33 5.31
CA LEU A 145 6.04 16.34 5.45
C LEU A 145 5.65 17.67 4.79
N ILE A 146 5.05 17.63 3.59
CA ILE A 146 4.56 18.82 2.89
C ILE A 146 3.45 19.49 3.68
N GLY A 147 2.47 18.73 4.17
CA GLY A 147 1.35 19.26 4.96
C GLY A 147 1.81 19.91 6.26
N GLU A 148 2.79 19.32 6.94
CA GLU A 148 3.39 19.90 8.14
C GLU A 148 4.23 21.15 7.83
N TYR A 149 4.96 21.16 6.71
CA TYR A 149 5.70 22.32 6.24
C TYR A 149 4.77 23.50 5.93
N VAL A 150 3.72 23.26 5.14
CA VAL A 150 2.70 24.26 4.79
C VAL A 150 2.00 24.79 6.04
N LYS A 151 1.61 23.92 6.98
CA LYS A 151 1.02 24.33 8.26
C LYS A 151 1.91 25.34 8.99
N ARG A 152 3.20 25.03 9.13
CA ARG A 152 4.17 25.89 9.82
C ARG A 152 4.34 27.23 9.12
N THR A 153 4.48 27.22 7.79
CA THR A 153 4.59 28.45 7.01
C THR A 153 3.37 29.36 7.18
N ILE A 154 2.16 28.80 7.28
CA ILE A 154 0.94 29.59 7.51
C ILE A 154 0.90 30.12 8.95
N ILE A 155 1.27 29.33 9.96
CA ILE A 155 1.29 29.76 11.37
C ILE A 155 2.30 30.89 11.60
N ASP A 156 3.43 30.88 10.88
CA ASP A 156 4.46 31.92 10.97
C ASP A 156 4.10 33.20 10.20
N SER A 157 3.00 33.18 9.43
CA SER A 157 2.51 34.32 8.67
C SER A 157 1.74 35.34 9.53
N LYS A 158 1.50 36.54 8.97
CA LYS A 158 0.67 37.60 9.58
C LYS A 158 -0.83 37.48 9.26
N MET A 159 -1.29 36.33 8.77
CA MET A 159 -2.69 36.15 8.37
C MET A 159 -3.64 36.16 9.57
N MET A 160 -4.83 36.72 9.36
CA MET A 160 -5.95 36.57 10.29
C MET A 160 -6.45 35.12 10.29
N ASN A 161 -6.79 34.58 11.46
CA ASN A 161 -7.22 33.19 11.64
C ASN A 161 -6.24 32.14 11.09
N LYS A 162 -4.93 32.42 11.19
CA LYS A 162 -3.85 31.56 10.69
C LYS A 162 -3.94 30.10 11.16
N GLU A 163 -4.43 29.83 12.37
CA GLU A 163 -4.60 28.46 12.88
C GLU A 163 -5.62 27.68 12.05
N LEU A 164 -6.79 28.26 11.80
CA LEU A 164 -7.84 27.64 10.99
C LEU A 164 -7.37 27.38 9.55
N VAL A 165 -6.68 28.36 8.96
CA VAL A 165 -6.13 28.23 7.59
C VAL A 165 -5.03 27.18 7.53
N ALA A 166 -4.15 27.14 8.54
CA ALA A 166 -3.05 26.19 8.61
C ALA A 166 -3.55 24.75 8.80
N ASP A 167 -4.49 24.54 9.72
CA ASP A 167 -5.08 23.23 9.98
C ASP A 167 -5.94 22.75 8.80
N GLY A 168 -6.73 23.65 8.20
CA GLY A 168 -7.50 23.33 6.99
C GLY A 168 -6.61 22.95 5.80
N SER A 169 -5.52 23.70 5.58
CA SER A 169 -4.56 23.40 4.51
C SER A 169 -3.86 22.05 4.75
N LYS A 170 -3.41 21.79 5.98
CA LYS A 170 -2.82 20.49 6.34
C LYS A 170 -3.81 19.35 6.14
N LEU A 171 -5.05 19.52 6.58
CA LEU A 171 -6.10 18.50 6.44
C LEU A 171 -6.31 18.15 4.97
N LEU A 172 -6.43 19.16 4.09
CA LEU A 172 -6.59 18.93 2.64
C LEU A 172 -5.38 18.23 2.03
N ILE A 173 -4.16 18.69 2.33
CA ILE A 173 -2.94 18.06 1.82
C ILE A 173 -2.86 16.60 2.25
N VAL A 174 -3.10 16.31 3.53
CA VAL A 174 -3.07 14.94 4.05
C VAL A 174 -4.17 14.09 3.44
N PHE A 175 -5.39 14.62 3.29
CA PHE A 175 -6.49 13.92 2.62
C PHE A 175 -6.12 13.49 1.20
N PHE A 176 -5.67 14.43 0.36
CA PHE A 176 -5.26 14.12 -1.01
C PHE A 176 -4.07 13.17 -1.04
N THR A 177 -3.11 13.35 -0.14
CA THR A 177 -1.95 12.47 -0.01
C THR A 177 -2.37 11.04 0.28
N VAL A 178 -3.33 10.84 1.20
CA VAL A 178 -3.86 9.52 1.52
C VAL A 178 -4.58 8.95 0.30
N VAL A 179 -5.41 9.73 -0.38
CA VAL A 179 -6.09 9.29 -1.62
C VAL A 179 -5.08 8.85 -2.69
N VAL A 180 -4.08 9.67 -3.01
CA VAL A 180 -3.04 9.33 -3.99
C VAL A 180 -2.20 8.13 -3.52
N GLY A 181 -1.91 8.04 -2.22
CA GLY A 181 -1.22 6.90 -1.62
C GLY A 181 -2.01 5.61 -1.78
N LEU A 182 -3.31 5.61 -1.48
CA LEU A 182 -4.21 4.47 -1.68
C LEU A 182 -4.25 4.07 -3.16
N GLN A 183 -4.40 5.04 -4.06
CA GLN A 183 -4.37 4.79 -5.50
C GLN A 183 -3.03 4.17 -5.94
N THR A 184 -1.91 4.64 -5.40
CA THR A 184 -0.56 4.11 -5.68
C THR A 184 -0.40 2.66 -5.18
N ALA A 185 -1.04 2.31 -4.06
CA ALA A 185 -1.09 0.93 -3.57
C ALA A 185 -2.02 0.02 -4.39
N GLY A 186 -2.73 0.55 -5.39
CA GLY A 186 -3.65 -0.20 -6.25
C GLY A 186 -5.09 -0.26 -5.75
N PHE A 187 -5.44 0.53 -4.72
CA PHE A 187 -6.83 0.62 -4.27
C PHE A 187 -7.63 1.57 -5.18
N SER A 188 -8.86 1.18 -5.52
CA SER A 188 -9.82 2.07 -6.19
C SER A 188 -10.25 3.17 -5.23
N VAL A 189 -9.97 4.41 -5.58
CA VAL A 189 -10.28 5.59 -4.77
C VAL A 189 -11.44 6.41 -5.33
N ASP A 190 -12.12 5.93 -6.37
CA ASP A 190 -13.20 6.64 -7.06
C ASP A 190 -14.30 7.07 -6.09
N ILE A 191 -14.72 6.17 -5.18
CA ILE A 191 -15.72 6.47 -4.15
C ILE A 191 -15.26 7.63 -3.25
N LEU A 192 -13.98 7.65 -2.84
CA LEU A 192 -13.44 8.71 -1.99
C LEU A 192 -13.39 10.05 -2.74
N VAL A 193 -12.94 10.01 -3.99
CA VAL A 193 -12.82 11.20 -4.85
C VAL A 193 -14.19 11.76 -5.19
N ASP A 194 -15.16 10.92 -5.50
CA ASP A 194 -16.54 11.34 -5.82
C ASP A 194 -17.26 11.89 -4.59
N ALA A 195 -17.12 11.26 -3.42
CA ALA A 195 -17.67 11.79 -2.18
C ALA A 195 -17.10 13.18 -1.87
N PHE A 196 -15.78 13.35 -2.03
CA PHE A 196 -15.12 14.64 -1.87
C PHE A 196 -15.61 15.68 -2.91
N ARG A 197 -15.73 15.28 -4.18
CA ARG A 197 -16.22 16.13 -5.26
C ARG A 197 -17.64 16.61 -4.98
N ILE A 198 -18.53 15.74 -4.52
CA ILE A 198 -19.91 16.08 -4.15
C ILE A 198 -19.92 17.04 -2.95
N ALA A 199 -19.12 16.77 -1.91
CA ALA A 199 -19.01 17.65 -0.74
C ALA A 199 -18.51 19.05 -1.14
N PHE A 200 -17.49 19.14 -2.00
CA PHE A 200 -17.00 20.40 -2.52
C PHE A 200 -18.02 21.12 -3.41
N ALA A 201 -18.75 20.38 -4.25
CA ALA A 201 -19.81 20.95 -5.07
C ALA A 201 -20.93 21.53 -4.19
N ALA A 202 -21.33 20.85 -3.12
CA ALA A 202 -22.32 21.34 -2.17
C ALA A 202 -21.84 22.59 -1.42
N LEU A 203 -20.59 22.63 -0.99
CA LEU A 203 -19.99 23.80 -0.33
C LEU A 203 -19.89 24.98 -1.30
N ALA A 204 -19.42 24.74 -2.53
CA ALA A 204 -19.34 25.76 -3.58
C ALA A 204 -20.71 26.31 -3.93
N ALA A 205 -21.73 25.45 -4.06
CA ALA A 205 -23.11 25.87 -4.27
C ALA A 205 -23.63 26.73 -3.10
N SER A 206 -23.31 26.35 -1.86
CA SER A 206 -23.69 27.13 -0.68
C SER A 206 -23.09 28.53 -0.69
N VAL A 207 -21.79 28.64 -0.98
CA VAL A 207 -21.09 29.93 -1.13
C VAL A 207 -21.67 30.75 -2.28
N ALA A 208 -21.94 30.11 -3.43
CA ALA A 208 -22.54 30.77 -4.58
C ALA A 208 -23.92 31.35 -4.27
N ILE A 209 -24.76 30.61 -3.52
CA ILE A 209 -26.08 31.09 -3.06
C ILE A 209 -25.93 32.28 -2.11
N VAL A 210 -25.04 32.19 -1.11
CA VAL A 210 -24.79 33.29 -0.16
C VAL A 210 -24.36 34.54 -0.90
N ILE A 211 -23.36 34.43 -1.79
CA ILE A 211 -22.87 35.55 -2.59
C ILE A 211 -24.00 36.10 -3.48
N GLY A 212 -24.73 35.24 -4.18
CA GLY A 212 -25.84 35.65 -5.06
C GLY A 212 -26.92 36.43 -4.32
N ILE A 213 -27.32 35.96 -3.13
CA ILE A 213 -28.29 36.64 -2.27
C ILE A 213 -27.71 37.97 -1.76
N SER A 214 -26.47 37.99 -1.29
CA SER A 214 -25.81 39.21 -0.80
C SER A 214 -25.70 40.29 -1.89
N PHE A 215 -25.31 39.92 -3.11
CA PHE A 215 -25.26 40.83 -4.26
C PHE A 215 -26.66 41.29 -4.65
N GLY A 216 -27.64 40.38 -4.70
CA GLY A 216 -29.03 40.72 -5.01
C GLY A 216 -29.61 41.77 -4.05
N PHE A 217 -29.33 41.64 -2.75
CA PHE A 217 -29.74 42.65 -1.77
C PHE A 217 -28.96 43.97 -1.89
N ALA A 218 -27.65 43.92 -2.17
CA ALA A 218 -26.82 45.11 -2.31
C ALA A 218 -27.29 46.05 -3.44
N PHE A 219 -27.64 45.50 -4.60
CA PHE A 219 -28.04 46.28 -5.78
C PHE A 219 -29.54 46.57 -5.89
N ARG A 220 -30.35 46.10 -4.93
CA ARG A 220 -31.82 46.23 -4.98
C ARG A 220 -32.28 47.67 -5.17
N LYS A 221 -31.70 48.62 -4.42
CA LYS A 221 -32.10 50.04 -4.45
C LYS A 221 -31.77 50.71 -5.78
N ASP A 222 -30.63 50.36 -6.37
CA ASP A 222 -30.21 50.94 -7.65
C ASP A 222 -31.04 50.39 -8.80
N ALA A 223 -31.39 49.10 -8.76
CA ALA A 223 -32.32 48.48 -9.69
C ALA A 223 -33.72 49.13 -9.62
N GLU A 224 -34.25 49.37 -8.41
CA GLU A 224 -35.54 50.04 -8.21
C GLU A 224 -35.56 51.46 -8.82
N LYS A 225 -34.48 52.24 -8.67
CA LYS A 225 -34.37 53.58 -9.27
C LYS A 225 -34.39 53.56 -10.79
N ILE A 226 -33.66 52.62 -11.40
CA ILE A 226 -33.62 52.47 -12.86
C ILE A 226 -35.02 52.13 -13.39
N LEU A 227 -35.70 51.17 -12.77
CA LEU A 227 -37.08 50.78 -13.11
C LEU A 227 -38.06 51.96 -13.04
N GLN A 228 -37.96 52.80 -12.01
CA GLN A 228 -38.83 53.97 -11.87
C GLN A 228 -38.58 55.03 -12.96
N ASN A 229 -37.33 55.23 -13.37
CA ASN A 229 -36.99 56.17 -14.44
C ASN A 229 -37.52 55.70 -15.80
N PHE A 230 -37.52 54.40 -16.07
CA PHE A 230 -38.16 53.84 -17.26
C PHE A 230 -39.68 54.01 -17.21
N ARG A 231 -40.30 53.81 -16.05
CA ARG A 231 -41.76 53.94 -15.89
C ARG A 231 -42.28 55.38 -15.98
N LYS A 232 -41.42 56.39 -15.83
CA LYS A 232 -41.76 57.82 -16.00
C LYS A 232 -41.60 58.32 -17.43
N LYS A 233 -41.01 57.51 -18.32
CA LYS A 233 -40.71 57.87 -19.72
C LYS A 233 -41.70 57.28 -20.73
N GLN A 234 -42.69 56.52 -20.24
CA GLN A 234 -43.94 56.16 -20.91
C GLN A 234 -45.07 56.97 -20.29
#